data_AF-A0A938BYX4-F1
#
_entry.id   AF-A0A938BYX4-F1
#
_cell.length_a   1.000
_cell.length_b   1.000
_cell.length_c   1.000
_cell.angle_alpha   90.00
_cell.angle_beta   90.00
_cell.angle_gamma   90.00
#
_symmetry.space_group_name_H-M   'P 1'
#
loop_
_entity.id
_entity.type
_entity.pdbx_description
1 polymer ?
#
loop_
_entity_poly.entity_id
_entity_poly.type
_entity_poly.pdbx_seq_one_letter_code
_entity_poly.pdbx_strand_id
1 'polypeptide(L)'
;MEPDEWCYVEQEAQILLAGEMADKLFSLEDSKGFSYEVVGGDRADVRFLASKIFHSAFEADEWIANMEKKADALVRKYEKAIEALASELVTRQTLPGSVATNILCLLTPKEEI
;
A
#
# COMPACT_ATOMS: atom_id res chain seq x y z
N MET A 1 -4.85 3.31 24.35
CA MET A 1 -4.85 2.48 23.14
C MET A 1 -4.25 1.15 23.52
N GLU A 2 -5.01 0.08 23.35
CA GLU A 2 -4.54 -1.28 23.59
C GLU A 2 -3.57 -1.72 22.48
N PRO A 3 -2.69 -2.70 22.72
CA PRO A 3 -1.71 -3.16 21.72
C PRO A 3 -2.34 -3.60 20.39
N ASP A 4 -3.53 -4.20 20.43
CA ASP A 4 -4.24 -4.67 19.23
C ASP A 4 -4.81 -3.50 18.42
N GLU A 5 -5.28 -2.45 19.10
CA GLU A 5 -5.73 -1.20 18.45
C GLU A 5 -4.54 -0.48 17.79
N TRP A 6 -3.36 -0.51 18.41
CA TRP A 6 -2.14 0.05 17.82
C TRP A 6 -1.74 -0.66 16.53
N CYS A 7 -1.79 -2.00 16.54
CA CYS A 7 -1.47 -2.81 15.37
C CYS A 7 -2.44 -2.53 14.21
N TYR A 8 -3.73 -2.39 14.51
CA TYR A 8 -4.75 -2.06 13.52
C TYR A 8 -4.49 -0.72 12.85
N VAL A 9 -4.20 0.34 13.62
CA VAL A 9 -3.96 1.67 13.05
C VAL A 9 -2.70 1.71 12.20
N GLU A 10 -1.63 1.01 12.61
CA GLU A 10 -0.43 0.89 11.77
C GLU A 10 -0.70 0.16 10.45
N GLN A 11 -1.54 -0.89 10.47
CA GLN A 11 -1.91 -1.63 9.25
C GLN A 11 -2.78 -0.78 8.32
N GLU A 12 -3.77 -0.07 8.87
CA GLU A 12 -4.64 0.83 8.10
C GLU A 12 -3.82 1.94 7.44
N ALA A 13 -2.90 2.57 8.17
CA ALA A 13 -2.01 3.58 7.61
C ALA A 13 -1.09 3.02 6.52
N GLN A 14 -0.58 1.80 6.67
CA GLN A 14 0.22 1.14 5.63
C GLN A 14 -0.60 0.85 4.38
N ILE A 15 -1.86 0.43 4.52
CA ILE A 15 -2.77 0.17 3.38
C ILE A 15 -3.04 1.45 2.61
N LEU A 16 -3.38 2.54 3.33
CA LEU A 16 -3.62 3.85 2.72
C LEU A 16 -2.37 4.34 1.97
N LEU A 17 -1.18 4.20 2.55
CA LEU A 17 0.06 4.61 1.90
C LEU A 17 0.50 3.67 0.77
N ALA A 18 0.07 2.40 0.76
CA ALA A 18 0.50 1.42 -0.24
C ALA A 18 0.07 1.80 -1.66
N GLY A 19 -1.09 2.45 -1.82
CA GLY A 19 -1.54 2.96 -3.13
C GLY A 19 -0.58 4.00 -3.70
N GLU A 20 -0.22 5.00 -2.88
CA GLU A 20 0.76 6.04 -3.25
C GLU A 20 2.15 5.45 -3.53
N MET A 21 2.59 4.45 -2.76
CA MET A 21 3.89 3.80 -2.97
C MET A 21 3.91 2.93 -4.22
N ALA A 22 2.83 2.20 -4.50
CA ALA A 22 2.69 1.43 -5.74
C ALA A 22 2.72 2.36 -6.95
N ASP A 23 2.02 3.50 -6.89
CA ASP A 23 2.08 4.51 -7.95
C ASP A 23 3.48 5.07 -8.15
N LYS A 24 4.18 5.44 -7.07
CA LYS A 24 5.58 5.87 -7.18
C LYS A 24 6.46 4.80 -7.83
N LEU A 25 6.31 3.54 -7.45
CA LEU A 25 7.11 2.45 -7.99
C LEU A 25 6.89 2.29 -9.50
N PHE A 26 5.62 2.22 -9.95
CA PHE A 26 5.30 1.97 -11.35
C PHE A 26 5.35 3.24 -12.23
N SER A 27 5.07 4.42 -11.68
CA SER A 27 5.21 5.71 -12.37
C SER A 27 6.68 6.08 -12.60
N LEU A 28 7.60 5.67 -11.72
CA LEU A 28 9.04 5.84 -11.93
C LEU A 28 9.60 4.95 -13.05
N GLU A 29 8.95 3.82 -13.34
CA GLU A 29 9.33 2.93 -14.46
C GLU A 29 8.60 3.30 -15.76
N ASP A 30 7.36 3.79 -15.68
CA ASP A 30 6.54 4.17 -16.84
C ASP A 30 6.70 5.64 -17.25
N SER A 31 7.81 5.88 -17.94
CA SER A 31 7.79 6.77 -19.12
C SER A 31 6.94 6.21 -20.29
N LYS A 32 6.10 5.19 -20.05
CA LYS A 32 5.27 4.48 -21.03
C LYS A 32 3.80 4.31 -20.59
N GLY A 33 3.17 5.41 -20.20
CA GLY A 33 1.78 5.65 -20.64
C GLY A 33 0.63 5.06 -19.83
N PHE A 34 0.83 4.61 -18.59
CA PHE A 34 -0.28 4.33 -17.68
C PHE A 34 -0.43 5.49 -16.67
N SER A 35 -1.47 6.31 -16.83
CA SER A 35 -1.88 7.29 -15.83
C SER A 35 -3.21 6.85 -15.22
N TYR A 36 -3.22 6.52 -13.94
CA TYR A 36 -4.43 6.46 -13.13
C TYR A 36 -4.43 7.67 -12.18
N GLU A 37 -5.58 8.33 -12.00
CA GLU A 37 -5.70 9.38 -10.99
C GLU A 37 -5.68 8.71 -9.60
N VAL A 38 -4.61 8.90 -8.86
CA VAL A 38 -4.59 8.62 -7.41
C VAL A 38 -5.48 9.68 -6.76
N VAL A 39 -6.65 9.25 -6.29
CA VAL A 39 -7.52 10.09 -5.48
C VAL A 39 -6.77 10.35 -4.18
N GLY A 40 -6.22 11.55 -4.00
CA GLY A 40 -5.36 11.95 -2.87
C GLY A 40 -6.02 11.95 -1.47
N GLY A 41 -7.03 11.12 -1.24
CA GLY A 41 -7.66 10.90 0.07
C GLY A 41 -6.73 10.21 1.06
N ASP A 42 -5.92 9.26 0.59
CA ASP A 42 -5.17 8.35 1.46
C ASP A 42 -4.19 9.07 2.41
N ARG A 43 -3.54 10.15 1.96
CA ARG A 43 -2.58 10.92 2.78
C ARG A 43 -3.26 11.80 3.83
N ALA A 44 -4.45 12.33 3.52
CA ALA A 44 -5.23 13.12 4.47
C ALA A 44 -5.77 12.22 5.60
N ASP A 45 -6.19 11.01 5.24
CA ASP A 45 -6.68 10.00 6.20
C ASP A 45 -5.57 9.49 7.12
N VAL A 46 -4.39 9.22 6.58
CA VAL A 46 -3.20 8.88 7.38
C VAL A 46 -2.84 10.01 8.35
N ARG A 47 -2.95 11.26 7.91
CA ARG A 47 -2.69 12.42 8.78
C ARG A 47 -3.75 12.61 9.85
N PHE A 48 -5.01 12.30 9.52
CA PHE A 48 -6.08 12.25 10.51
C PHE A 48 -5.83 11.17 11.56
N LEU A 49 -5.45 9.95 11.15
CA LEU A 49 -5.06 8.87 12.06
C LEU A 49 -3.91 9.28 12.98
N ALA A 50 -2.85 9.88 12.41
CA ALA A 50 -1.71 10.37 13.18
C ALA A 50 -2.14 11.44 14.22
N SER A 51 -3.06 12.34 13.86
CA SER A 51 -3.58 13.37 14.77
C SER A 51 -4.40 12.83 15.95
N LYS A 52 -4.92 11.60 15.84
CA LYS A 52 -5.62 10.92 16.95
C LYS A 52 -4.66 10.29 17.95
N ILE A 53 -3.44 10.02 17.51
CA ILE A 53 -2.41 9.33 18.30
C ILE A 53 -1.45 10.34 18.92
N PHE A 54 -0.94 11.27 18.12
CA PHE A 54 0.12 12.17 18.49
C PHE A 54 -0.42 13.56 18.75
N HIS A 55 0.01 14.15 19.86
CA HIS A 55 -0.33 15.53 20.22
C HIS A 55 0.63 16.53 19.57
N SER A 56 1.82 16.07 19.16
CA SER A 56 2.81 16.86 18.46
C SER A 56 2.74 16.61 16.95
N ALA A 57 2.76 17.70 16.17
CA ALA A 57 2.87 17.61 14.72
C ALA A 57 4.18 16.94 14.27
N PHE A 58 5.27 17.14 15.04
CA PHE A 58 6.57 16.53 14.75
C PHE A 58 6.52 15.00 14.91
N GLU A 59 5.92 14.51 16.00
CA GLU A 59 5.78 13.07 16.25
C GLU A 59 4.85 12.42 15.22
N ALA A 60 3.76 13.12 14.84
CA ALA A 60 2.88 12.69 13.76
C ALA A 60 3.64 12.55 12.43
N ASP A 61 4.44 13.55 12.06
CA ASP A 61 5.22 13.51 10.82
C ASP A 61 6.29 12.41 10.83
N GLU A 62 6.98 12.20 11.95
CA GLU A 62 7.97 11.13 12.09
C GLU A 62 7.31 9.75 11.96
N TRP A 63 6.14 9.55 12.58
CA TRP A 63 5.39 8.31 12.46
C TRP A 63 4.88 8.07 11.04
N ILE A 64 4.35 9.10 10.37
CA ILE A 64 3.91 9.00 8.97
C ILE A 64 5.09 8.60 8.08
N ALA A 65 6.25 9.25 8.24
CA ALA A 65 7.45 8.91 7.47
C ALA A 65 7.92 7.46 7.72
N ASN A 66 7.74 6.96 8.94
CA ASN A 66 8.01 5.55 9.25
C ASN A 66 7.00 4.61 8.57
N MET A 67 5.71 4.96 8.55
CA MET A 67 4.70 4.17 7.85
C MET A 67 4.92 4.17 6.34
N GLU A 68 5.35 5.30 5.74
CA GLU A 68 5.72 5.38 4.32
C GLU A 68 6.85 4.40 3.99
N LYS A 69 7.90 4.33 4.82
CA LYS A 69 8.99 3.37 4.63
C LYS A 69 8.53 1.92 4.74
N LYS A 70 7.65 1.61 5.70
CA LYS A 70 7.08 0.26 5.84
C LYS A 70 6.22 -0.11 4.63
N ALA A 71 5.39 0.81 4.15
CA ALA A 71 4.55 0.63 2.97
C ALA A 71 5.40 0.43 1.71
N ASP A 72 6.42 1.25 1.47
CA ASP A 72 7.34 1.10 0.31
C ASP A 72 8.05 -0.26 0.34
N ALA A 73 8.55 -0.68 1.51
CA ALA A 73 9.19 -1.99 1.66
C ALA A 73 8.23 -3.15 1.34
N LEU A 74 6.96 -3.06 1.76
CA LEU A 74 5.93 -4.07 1.44
C LEU A 74 5.58 -4.07 -0.04
N VAL A 75 5.37 -2.89 -0.64
CA VAL A 75 5.08 -2.75 -2.07
C VAL A 75 6.20 -3.34 -2.91
N ARG A 76 7.46 -3.02 -2.61
CA ARG A 76 8.63 -3.59 -3.30
C ARG A 76 8.74 -5.09 -3.10
N LYS A 77 8.49 -5.59 -1.88
CA LYS A 77 8.51 -7.04 -1.60
C LYS A 77 7.49 -7.79 -2.47
N TYR A 78 6.35 -7.17 -2.76
CA TYR A 78 5.24 -7.79 -3.49
C TYR A 78 5.04 -7.23 -4.90
N GLU A 79 6.01 -6.51 -5.44
CA GLU A 79 5.97 -5.81 -6.73
C GLU A 79 5.40 -6.68 -7.86
N LYS A 80 5.95 -7.88 -8.09
CA LYS A 80 5.49 -8.80 -9.14
C LYS A 80 4.03 -9.22 -9.00
N ALA A 81 3.55 -9.37 -7.77
CA ALA A 81 2.16 -9.74 -7.53
C ALA A 81 1.23 -8.53 -7.75
N ILE A 82 1.69 -7.32 -7.40
CA ILE A 82 0.98 -6.08 -7.68
C ILE A 82 0.90 -5.83 -9.19
N GLU A 83 1.98 -6.05 -9.95
CA GLU A 83 1.99 -5.99 -11.42
C GLU A 83 0.99 -6.98 -12.05
N ALA A 84 1.01 -8.24 -11.59
CA ALA A 84 0.09 -9.26 -12.08
C ALA A 84 -1.37 -8.89 -11.81
N LEU A 85 -1.65 -8.33 -10.62
CA LEU A 85 -2.96 -7.85 -10.23
C LEU A 85 -3.42 -6.66 -11.09
N ALA A 86 -2.55 -5.69 -11.29
CA ALA A 86 -2.82 -4.51 -12.10
C ALA A 86 -3.09 -4.88 -13.57
N SER A 87 -2.29 -5.78 -14.15
CA SER A 87 -2.47 -6.28 -15.52
C SER A 87 -3.81 -7.00 -15.73
N GLU A 88 -4.22 -7.83 -14.77
CA GLU A 88 -5.52 -8.52 -14.80
C GLU A 88 -6.69 -7.55 -14.58
N LEU A 89 -6.52 -6.53 -13.72
CA LEU A 89 -7.50 -5.45 -13.55
C LEU A 89 -7.72 -4.64 -14.83
N VAL A 90 -6.65 -4.26 -15.53
CA VAL A 90 -6.75 -3.57 -16.83
C VAL A 90 -7.47 -4.45 -17.85
N THR A 91 -7.18 -5.74 -17.87
CA THR A 91 -7.75 -6.68 -18.84
C THR A 91 -9.23 -6.96 -18.60
N ARG A 92 -9.65 -7.08 -17.34
CA ARG A 92 -11.01 -7.55 -16.98
C ARG A 92 -11.92 -6.46 -16.41
N GLN A 93 -11.39 -5.27 -16.12
CA GLN A 93 -12.03 -4.16 -15.39
C GLN A 93 -12.54 -4.49 -13.98
N THR A 94 -12.65 -5.78 -13.65
CA THR A 94 -13.06 -6.36 -12.38
C THR A 94 -12.26 -7.63 -12.15
N LEU A 95 -11.86 -7.88 -10.91
CA LEU A 95 -11.19 -9.12 -10.53
C LEU A 95 -12.22 -10.08 -9.92
N PRO A 96 -12.53 -11.21 -10.58
CA PRO A 96 -13.21 -12.31 -9.92
C PRO A 96 -12.40 -12.76 -8.70
N GLY A 97 -13.08 -13.08 -7.60
CA GLY A 97 -12.41 -13.49 -6.35
C GLY A 97 -11.40 -14.64 -6.55
N SER A 98 -11.66 -15.57 -7.45
CA SER A 98 -10.74 -16.66 -7.79
C SER A 98 -9.44 -16.19 -8.45
N VAL A 99 -9.48 -15.13 -9.26
CA VAL A 99 -8.30 -14.53 -9.88
C VAL A 99 -7.48 -13.79 -8.83
N ALA A 100 -8.14 -13.02 -7.95
CA ALA A 100 -7.48 -12.39 -6.82
C ALA A 100 -6.78 -13.44 -5.93
N THR A 101 -7.47 -14.52 -5.53
CA THR A 101 -6.87 -15.61 -4.73
C THR A 101 -5.67 -16.26 -5.43
N ASN A 102 -5.73 -16.50 -6.74
CA ASN A 102 -4.60 -17.07 -7.47
C ASN A 102 -3.37 -16.15 -7.52
N ILE A 103 -3.59 -14.84 -7.60
CA ILE A 103 -2.50 -13.84 -7.58
C ILE A 103 -1.95 -13.69 -6.16
N LEU A 104 -2.80 -13.79 -5.13
CA LEU A 104 -2.35 -13.84 -3.73
C LEU A 104 -1.44 -15.06 -3.48
N CYS A 105 -1.60 -16.17 -4.19
CA CYS A 105 -0.66 -17.31 -4.11
C CYS A 105 0.75 -16.97 -4.62
N LEU A 106 0.94 -15.89 -5.38
CA LEU A 106 2.24 -15.35 -5.77
C LEU A 106 2.90 -14.53 -4.63
N LEU A 107 2.14 -14.14 -3.60
CA LEU A 107 2.63 -13.42 -2.42
C LEU A 107 3.23 -14.35 -1.37
N THR A 108 2.90 -15.64 -1.40
CA THR A 108 3.60 -16.63 -0.58
C THR A 108 5.04 -16.70 -1.07
N PRO A 109 6.05 -16.39 -0.23
CA PRO A 109 7.41 -16.72 -0.57
C PRO A 109 7.40 -18.20 -0.94
N LYS A 110 8.03 -18.55 -2.07
CA LYS A 110 8.52 -19.92 -2.19
C LYS A 110 9.56 -20.03 -1.07
N GLU A 111 9.14 -20.49 0.10
CA GLU A 111 10.09 -20.99 1.08
C GLU A 111 10.94 -22.01 0.33
N GLU A 112 12.24 -21.74 0.27
CA GLU A 112 13.25 -22.69 -0.10
C GLU A 112 13.03 -23.93 0.78
N ILE A 113 12.69 -25.06 0.14
CA ILE A 113 12.71 -26.39 0.76
C ILE A 113 14.17 -26.83 0.85
#